data_AF-A0A9E0HC55-F1
#
_entry.id   AF-A0A9E0HC55-F1
#
_cell.length_a   1.000
_cell.length_b   1.000
_cell.length_c   1.000
_cell.angle_alpha   90.00
_cell.angle_beta   90.00
_cell.angle_gamma   90.00
#
_symmetry.space_group_name_H-M   'P 1'
#
loop_
_entity.id
_entity.type
_entity.pdbx_description
1 polymer ?
#
loop_
_entity_poly.entity_id
_entity_poly.type
_entity_poly.pdbx_seq_one_letter_code
_entity_poly.pdbx_strand_id
1 'polypeptide(L)'
;MNTVDLARAWLARDPDPDTRAELGALLAKVEAGDAAAAAELAERFSGRLEFGTAGIRGVLAAGPQRMNQLQVREVTAGLAAYLAAEVPDARTRGAVIGYDGRRKSRLFAEETAAVLAAAGFVVHLADHPWPTPVTAFAVLRLGAAAGVMVTASHNPPEYNGYKVYWGNGAQIIPPIDGGIASAIAAVAGTAISTTSLDRARADGRLHALGAAMEDAYVAEVLALQVAPSASRAGLRIAYTPLHGVGAALVERVLAAAGFEPVATEPSQREPDGAFPTVAFPNPEEKGAMDRVLALATQTGAELVLANDPDADRLAVALPDPWAPSGYRMLTGDQVGVLLADYLLAHAPAGQRLVACSLVSSQMLRFLAASWGAEAKETLTGFKWIANEAMAWQAATGGRFVLGYEEALGYSVGELVRDKDGVSAAMAFAELAAWDRARGTTVAAHLDELYRRIGLFVTEQMSLTLPGADGVAAIKRGMARVRAQPPTALGPHPIEVVRDLASGADGLPPSDVLIFTLAGGRRVIMRPSGTEPKLKSYYEVRVEVGGDEPLAAARARGATELAALREAHQAILREAMA
;
A
#
# COMPACT_ATOMS: atom_id res chain seq x y z
N MET A 1 6.37 -27.02 -25.74
CA MET A 1 5.94 -25.95 -26.65
C MET A 1 7.00 -24.87 -26.62
N ASN A 2 7.43 -24.36 -27.78
CA ASN A 2 8.34 -23.21 -27.79
C ASN A 2 7.54 -21.92 -27.46
N THR A 3 8.22 -20.80 -27.23
CA THR A 3 7.58 -19.52 -26.87
C THR A 3 6.56 -19.04 -27.92
N VAL A 4 6.84 -19.27 -29.20
CA VAL A 4 5.96 -18.89 -30.31
C VAL A 4 4.66 -19.71 -30.29
N ASP A 5 4.74 -21.01 -30.01
CA ASP A 5 3.57 -21.87 -29.89
C ASP A 5 2.68 -21.44 -28.71
N LEU A 6 3.28 -21.12 -27.56
CA LEU A 6 2.57 -20.59 -26.40
C LEU A 6 1.86 -19.27 -26.71
N ALA A 7 2.54 -18.38 -27.42
CA ALA A 7 1.98 -17.10 -27.84
C ALA A 7 0.83 -17.24 -28.84
N ARG A 8 0.93 -18.17 -29.81
CA ARG A 8 -0.17 -18.46 -30.74
C ARG A 8 -1.37 -19.08 -30.01
N ALA A 9 -1.14 -19.98 -29.05
CA ALA A 9 -2.20 -20.56 -28.23
C ALA A 9 -2.89 -19.49 -27.37
N TRP A 10 -2.13 -18.54 -26.82
CA TRP A 10 -2.67 -17.38 -26.11
C TRP A 10 -3.51 -16.51 -27.04
N LEU A 11 -2.97 -16.14 -28.20
CA LEU A 11 -3.64 -15.29 -29.20
C LEU A 11 -5.00 -15.87 -29.65
N ALA A 12 -5.10 -17.20 -29.76
CA ALA A 12 -6.35 -17.87 -30.12
C ALA A 12 -7.46 -17.70 -29.06
N ARG A 13 -7.09 -17.56 -27.78
CA ARG A 13 -7.99 -17.45 -26.63
C ARG A 13 -8.21 -16.02 -26.16
N ASP A 14 -7.32 -15.10 -26.52
CA ASP A 14 -7.35 -13.71 -26.09
C ASP A 14 -8.63 -13.04 -26.60
N PRO A 15 -9.52 -12.57 -25.70
CA PRO A 15 -10.79 -11.94 -26.09
C PRO A 15 -10.62 -10.46 -26.47
N ASP A 16 -9.49 -9.84 -26.16
CA ASP A 16 -9.27 -8.39 -26.30
C ASP A 16 -8.66 -8.06 -27.68
N PRO A 17 -9.35 -7.31 -28.55
CA PRO A 17 -8.85 -6.96 -29.87
C PRO A 17 -7.50 -6.22 -29.84
N ASP A 18 -7.26 -5.39 -28.82
CA ASP A 18 -6.04 -4.59 -28.72
C ASP A 18 -4.82 -5.50 -28.50
N THR A 19 -4.91 -6.39 -27.50
CA THR A 19 -3.79 -7.27 -27.15
C THR A 19 -3.61 -8.39 -28.17
N ARG A 20 -4.69 -8.80 -28.87
CA ARG A 20 -4.58 -9.67 -30.05
C ARG A 20 -3.77 -9.01 -31.17
N ALA A 21 -4.09 -7.77 -31.52
CA ALA A 21 -3.38 -7.03 -32.57
C ALA A 21 -1.91 -6.80 -32.17
N GLU A 22 -1.68 -6.39 -30.93
CA GLU A 22 -0.35 -6.20 -30.34
C GLU A 22 0.50 -7.48 -30.40
N LEU A 23 -0.03 -8.62 -29.94
CA LEU A 23 0.67 -9.90 -29.95
C LEU A 23 0.90 -10.43 -31.37
N GLY A 24 -0.07 -10.24 -32.27
CA GLY A 24 0.07 -10.60 -33.68
C GLY A 24 1.21 -9.83 -34.35
N ALA A 25 1.32 -8.52 -34.09
CA ALA A 25 2.41 -7.69 -34.59
C ALA A 25 3.76 -8.12 -34.00
N LEU A 26 3.81 -8.45 -32.71
CA LEU A 26 5.03 -8.95 -32.06
C LEU A 26 5.48 -10.28 -32.68
N LEU A 27 4.56 -11.22 -32.89
CA LEU A 27 4.83 -12.50 -33.55
C LEU A 27 5.36 -12.32 -34.97
N ALA A 28 4.77 -11.43 -35.77
CA ALA A 28 5.23 -11.17 -37.12
C ALA A 28 6.68 -10.63 -37.16
N LYS A 29 7.07 -9.79 -36.19
CA LYS A 29 8.45 -9.32 -36.05
C LYS A 29 9.41 -10.45 -35.66
N VAL A 30 9.01 -11.32 -34.74
CA VAL A 30 9.80 -12.51 -34.36
C VAL A 30 10.02 -13.42 -35.56
N GLU A 31 8.98 -13.67 -36.36
CA GLU A 31 9.05 -14.46 -37.60
C GLU A 31 9.95 -13.81 -38.66
N ALA A 32 10.03 -12.48 -38.69
CA ALA A 32 10.95 -11.72 -39.53
C ALA A 32 12.40 -11.67 -38.99
N GLY A 33 12.70 -12.31 -37.86
CA GLY A 33 14.04 -12.40 -37.29
C GLY A 33 14.44 -11.24 -36.37
N ASP A 34 13.50 -10.45 -35.86
CA ASP A 34 13.78 -9.37 -34.90
C ASP A 34 14.15 -9.94 -33.51
N ALA A 35 15.42 -9.77 -33.13
CA ALA A 35 15.95 -10.26 -31.87
C ALA A 35 15.36 -9.56 -30.63
N ALA A 36 15.03 -8.26 -30.73
CA ALA A 36 14.43 -7.53 -29.63
C ALA A 36 12.97 -7.99 -29.41
N ALA A 37 12.22 -8.19 -30.49
CA ALA A 37 10.89 -8.78 -30.43
C ALA A 37 10.91 -10.20 -29.83
N ALA A 38 11.93 -11.01 -30.16
CA ALA A 38 12.07 -12.35 -29.61
C ALA A 38 12.35 -12.34 -28.11
N ALA A 39 13.20 -11.41 -27.64
CA ALA A 39 13.48 -11.23 -26.22
C ALA A 39 12.24 -10.75 -25.45
N GLU A 40 11.50 -9.78 -26.00
CA GLU A 40 10.24 -9.30 -25.41
C GLU A 40 9.16 -10.39 -25.34
N LEU A 41 9.02 -11.20 -26.41
CA LEU A 41 8.11 -12.33 -26.40
C LEU A 41 8.51 -13.37 -25.34
N ALA A 42 9.81 -13.67 -25.22
CA ALA A 42 10.32 -14.57 -24.19
C ALA A 42 10.02 -14.06 -22.77
N GLU A 43 10.17 -12.76 -22.52
CA GLU A 43 9.85 -12.14 -21.24
C GLU A 43 8.36 -12.31 -20.89
N ARG A 44 7.46 -11.97 -21.83
CA ARG A 44 5.99 -12.03 -21.64
C ARG A 44 5.47 -13.44 -21.36
N PHE A 45 6.19 -14.47 -21.81
CA PHE A 45 5.81 -15.89 -21.71
C PHE A 45 6.76 -16.72 -20.82
N SER A 46 7.59 -16.06 -20.00
CA SER A 46 8.53 -16.70 -19.08
C SER A 46 7.88 -17.35 -17.85
N GLY A 47 6.61 -17.06 -17.60
CA GLY A 47 5.86 -17.48 -16.42
C GLY A 47 4.48 -16.85 -16.38
N ARG A 48 3.98 -16.54 -15.19
CA ARG A 48 2.73 -15.81 -14.96
C ARG A 48 2.94 -14.79 -13.86
N LEU A 49 2.17 -13.70 -13.89
CA LEU A 49 2.10 -12.79 -12.76
C LEU A 49 1.61 -13.50 -11.48
N GLU A 50 2.35 -13.31 -10.40
CA GLU A 50 2.08 -13.91 -9.08
C GLU A 50 1.50 -12.87 -8.10
N PHE A 51 0.87 -13.35 -7.03
CA PHE A 51 0.43 -12.48 -5.94
C PHE A 51 1.65 -11.91 -5.19
N GLY A 52 1.84 -10.60 -5.27
CA GLY A 52 2.84 -9.87 -4.49
C GLY A 52 2.32 -9.44 -3.11
N THR A 53 2.98 -8.43 -2.53
CA THR A 53 2.57 -7.83 -1.25
C THR A 53 1.13 -7.33 -1.26
N ALA A 54 0.68 -6.77 -2.40
CA ALA A 54 -0.63 -6.16 -2.54
C ALA A 54 -1.31 -6.52 -3.87
N GLY A 55 -1.52 -7.83 -4.09
CA GLY A 55 -2.18 -8.37 -5.28
C GLY A 55 -1.25 -8.66 -6.46
N ILE A 56 -1.86 -8.94 -7.61
CA ILE A 56 -1.17 -9.10 -8.90
C ILE A 56 -1.03 -7.72 -9.55
N ARG A 57 0.14 -7.41 -10.11
CA ARG A 57 0.37 -6.16 -10.87
C ARG A 57 1.23 -6.43 -12.09
N GLY A 58 0.96 -5.71 -13.17
CA GLY A 58 1.77 -5.82 -14.39
C GLY A 58 1.42 -4.76 -15.42
N VAL A 59 2.31 -4.60 -16.39
CA VAL A 59 2.10 -3.73 -17.54
C VAL A 59 0.95 -4.28 -18.38
N LEU A 60 0.11 -3.37 -18.89
CA LEU A 60 -0.98 -3.66 -19.81
C LEU A 60 -0.41 -4.08 -21.18
N ALA A 61 -0.50 -5.37 -21.48
CA ALA A 61 -0.04 -5.97 -22.74
C ALA A 61 -0.49 -7.44 -22.85
N ALA A 62 -0.31 -8.04 -24.02
CA ALA A 62 -0.57 -9.47 -24.22
C ALA A 62 0.45 -10.38 -23.52
N GLY A 63 -0.03 -11.51 -23.00
CA GLY A 63 0.77 -12.59 -22.41
C GLY A 63 0.52 -12.80 -20.90
N PRO A 64 0.95 -13.95 -20.34
CA PRO A 64 0.70 -14.32 -18.95
C PRO A 64 1.50 -13.51 -17.91
N GLN A 65 2.62 -12.88 -18.31
CA GLN A 65 3.39 -11.94 -17.46
C GLN A 65 2.94 -10.48 -17.62
N ARG A 66 1.70 -10.25 -18.08
CA ARG A 66 1.12 -8.93 -18.35
C ARG A 66 -0.33 -8.88 -17.86
N MET A 67 -0.80 -7.67 -17.59
CA MET A 67 -2.22 -7.45 -17.28
C MET A 67 -3.02 -7.31 -18.56
N ASN A 68 -4.04 -8.15 -18.71
CA ASN A 68 -4.94 -8.16 -19.86
C ASN A 68 -6.24 -8.91 -19.51
N GLN A 69 -7.20 -8.89 -20.43
CA GLN A 69 -8.53 -9.46 -20.23
C GLN A 69 -8.48 -10.97 -19.98
N LEU A 70 -7.65 -11.72 -20.73
CA LEU A 70 -7.53 -13.17 -20.56
C LEU A 70 -6.91 -13.54 -19.20
N GLN A 71 -5.86 -12.83 -18.79
CA GLN A 71 -5.24 -13.00 -17.47
C GLN A 71 -6.26 -12.77 -16.36
N VAL A 72 -7.07 -11.70 -16.43
CA VAL A 72 -8.12 -11.40 -15.45
C VAL A 72 -9.17 -12.51 -15.40
N ARG A 73 -9.58 -13.05 -16.55
CA ARG A 73 -10.50 -14.20 -16.61
C ARG A 73 -9.93 -15.44 -15.94
N GLU A 74 -8.67 -15.80 -16.23
CA GLU A 74 -8.01 -16.97 -15.63
C GLU A 74 -7.82 -16.80 -14.11
N VAL A 75 -7.40 -15.60 -13.67
CA VAL A 75 -7.27 -15.27 -12.23
C VAL A 75 -8.61 -15.37 -11.51
N THR A 76 -9.66 -14.79 -12.10
CA THR A 76 -11.01 -14.80 -11.51
C THR A 76 -11.61 -16.20 -11.46
N ALA A 77 -11.41 -17.01 -12.50
CA ALA A 77 -11.88 -18.39 -12.52
C ALA A 77 -11.19 -19.25 -11.46
N GLY A 78 -9.87 -19.06 -11.25
CA GLY A 78 -9.13 -19.71 -10.17
C GLY A 78 -9.64 -19.27 -8.78
N LEU A 79 -9.86 -17.97 -8.59
CA LEU A 79 -10.48 -17.45 -7.36
C LEU A 79 -11.86 -18.06 -7.11
N ALA A 80 -12.73 -18.11 -8.13
CA ALA A 80 -14.07 -18.68 -8.03
C ALA A 80 -14.03 -20.17 -7.66
N ALA A 81 -13.13 -20.94 -8.28
CA ALA A 81 -12.94 -22.36 -8.00
C ALA A 81 -12.47 -22.59 -6.55
N TYR A 82 -11.49 -21.80 -6.10
CA TYR A 82 -10.97 -21.90 -4.73
C TYR A 82 -12.02 -21.49 -3.68
N LEU A 83 -12.74 -20.39 -3.90
CA LEU A 83 -13.84 -19.96 -3.03
C LEU A 83 -14.93 -21.03 -2.91
N ALA A 84 -15.34 -21.64 -4.02
CA ALA A 84 -16.36 -22.68 -4.02
C ALA A 84 -15.92 -23.96 -3.29
N ALA A 85 -14.61 -24.22 -3.21
CA ALA A 85 -14.07 -25.37 -2.50
C ALA A 85 -13.91 -25.10 -1.00
N GLU A 86 -13.40 -23.93 -0.62
CA GLU A 86 -12.95 -23.66 0.76
C GLU A 86 -13.95 -22.90 1.62
N VAL A 87 -14.86 -22.14 1.02
CA VAL A 87 -15.83 -21.32 1.76
C VAL A 87 -17.23 -21.93 1.56
N PRO A 88 -17.81 -22.57 2.59
CA PRO A 88 -19.22 -22.90 2.57
C PRO A 88 -20.02 -21.66 2.21
N ASP A 89 -21.11 -21.80 1.45
CA ASP A 89 -22.00 -20.68 1.07
C ASP A 89 -21.34 -19.50 0.30
N ALA A 90 -20.10 -19.64 -0.20
CA ALA A 90 -19.38 -18.58 -0.91
C ALA A 90 -20.18 -17.96 -2.06
N ARG A 91 -20.93 -18.78 -2.79
CA ARG A 91 -21.78 -18.34 -3.90
C ARG A 91 -22.89 -17.40 -3.46
N THR A 92 -23.49 -17.65 -2.29
CA THR A 92 -24.58 -16.82 -1.77
C THR A 92 -24.07 -15.59 -1.03
N ARG A 93 -22.97 -15.70 -0.28
CA ARG A 93 -22.27 -14.53 0.29
C ARG A 93 -21.71 -13.62 -0.80
N GLY A 94 -21.30 -14.21 -1.92
CA GLY A 94 -20.88 -13.48 -3.11
C GLY A 94 -19.54 -12.78 -2.96
N ALA A 95 -19.26 -11.87 -3.90
CA ALA A 95 -18.04 -11.08 -3.92
C ALA A 95 -18.32 -9.60 -4.21
N VAL A 96 -17.50 -8.73 -3.63
CA VAL A 96 -17.47 -7.29 -3.92
C VAL A 96 -16.39 -7.00 -4.96
N ILE A 97 -16.68 -6.15 -5.93
CA ILE A 97 -15.73 -5.75 -6.98
C ILE A 97 -15.70 -4.22 -7.06
N GLY A 98 -14.53 -3.64 -6.82
CA GLY A 98 -14.24 -2.23 -7.01
C GLY A 98 -13.14 -2.01 -8.04
N TYR A 99 -13.00 -0.77 -8.50
CA TYR A 99 -11.95 -0.38 -9.44
C TYR A 99 -11.60 1.10 -9.34
N ASP A 100 -10.38 1.47 -9.75
CA ASP A 100 -9.94 2.86 -9.84
C ASP A 100 -10.11 3.47 -11.25
N GLY A 101 -9.68 4.72 -11.43
CA GLY A 101 -9.78 5.46 -12.69
C GLY A 101 -8.80 5.06 -13.80
N ARG A 102 -7.97 4.02 -13.61
CA ARG A 102 -6.92 3.66 -14.58
C ARG A 102 -7.47 3.02 -15.86
N ARG A 103 -6.65 3.05 -16.91
CA ARG A 103 -6.95 2.41 -18.19
C ARG A 103 -7.24 0.91 -17.99
N LYS A 104 -8.34 0.44 -18.58
CA LYS A 104 -8.88 -0.92 -18.47
C LYS A 104 -9.36 -1.35 -17.08
N SER A 105 -9.32 -0.51 -16.04
CA SER A 105 -9.78 -0.91 -14.69
C SER A 105 -11.27 -1.29 -14.68
N ARG A 106 -12.13 -0.48 -15.30
CA ARG A 106 -13.56 -0.80 -15.49
C ARG A 106 -13.77 -2.12 -16.25
N LEU A 107 -13.09 -2.29 -17.39
CA LEU A 107 -13.18 -3.50 -18.20
C LEU A 107 -12.81 -4.74 -17.37
N PHE A 108 -11.71 -4.69 -16.61
CA PHE A 108 -11.28 -5.82 -15.79
C PHE A 108 -12.23 -6.10 -14.63
N ALA A 109 -12.85 -5.08 -14.02
CA ALA A 109 -13.87 -5.27 -13.00
C ALA A 109 -15.14 -5.91 -13.56
N GLU A 110 -15.57 -5.48 -14.75
CA GLU A 110 -16.71 -6.06 -15.47
C GLU A 110 -16.45 -7.52 -15.89
N GLU A 111 -15.22 -7.83 -16.31
CA GLU A 111 -14.81 -9.21 -16.61
C GLU A 111 -14.76 -10.10 -15.37
N THR A 112 -14.29 -9.55 -14.25
CA THR A 112 -14.33 -10.23 -12.96
C THR A 112 -15.77 -10.57 -12.57
N ALA A 113 -16.69 -9.61 -12.73
CA ALA A 113 -18.11 -9.81 -12.46
C ALA A 113 -18.73 -10.87 -13.39
N ALA A 114 -18.43 -10.81 -14.68
CA ALA A 114 -18.93 -11.75 -15.67
C ALA A 114 -18.50 -13.20 -15.39
N VAL A 115 -17.25 -13.42 -14.99
CA VAL A 115 -16.73 -14.76 -14.65
C VAL A 115 -17.35 -15.27 -13.35
N LEU A 116 -17.40 -14.45 -12.29
CA LEU A 116 -17.98 -14.86 -11.00
C LEU A 116 -19.47 -15.16 -11.12
N ALA A 117 -20.23 -14.32 -11.83
CA ALA A 117 -21.66 -14.55 -12.06
C ALA A 117 -21.91 -15.82 -12.88
N ALA A 118 -21.07 -16.13 -13.87
CA ALA A 118 -21.14 -17.39 -14.61
C ALA A 118 -20.82 -18.61 -13.74
N ALA A 119 -19.92 -18.46 -12.76
CA ALA A 119 -19.61 -19.48 -11.74
C ALA A 119 -20.70 -19.60 -10.64
N GLY A 120 -21.78 -18.82 -10.73
CA GLY A 120 -22.95 -18.89 -9.87
C GLY A 120 -22.84 -18.06 -8.58
N PHE A 121 -21.90 -17.12 -8.49
CA PHE A 121 -21.77 -16.23 -7.34
C PHE A 121 -22.74 -15.03 -7.47
N VAL A 122 -23.23 -14.55 -6.33
CA VAL A 122 -23.73 -13.19 -6.18
C VAL A 122 -22.54 -12.23 -6.30
N VAL A 123 -22.71 -11.14 -7.04
CA VAL A 123 -21.67 -10.17 -7.34
C VAL A 123 -22.20 -8.78 -7.05
N HIS A 124 -21.42 -8.01 -6.30
CA HIS A 124 -21.65 -6.60 -6.03
C HIS A 124 -20.55 -5.79 -6.71
N LEU A 125 -20.89 -5.08 -7.78
CA LEU A 125 -19.94 -4.33 -8.61
C LEU A 125 -20.14 -2.83 -8.41
N ALA A 126 -19.06 -2.11 -8.13
CA ALA A 126 -19.04 -0.65 -8.11
C ALA A 126 -19.59 -0.08 -9.44
N ASP A 127 -20.50 0.89 -9.39
CA ASP A 127 -21.07 1.51 -10.60
C ASP A 127 -20.22 2.67 -11.16
N HIS A 128 -19.23 3.11 -10.39
CA HIS A 128 -18.22 4.11 -10.77
C HIS A 128 -16.87 3.80 -10.08
N PRO A 129 -15.75 4.40 -10.55
CA PRO A 129 -14.46 4.29 -9.87
C PRO A 129 -14.51 4.84 -8.44
N TRP A 130 -13.93 4.12 -7.48
CA TRP A 130 -13.94 4.52 -6.07
C TRP A 130 -12.68 4.07 -5.31
N PRO A 131 -12.41 4.59 -4.11
CA PRO A 131 -11.22 4.20 -3.34
C PRO A 131 -11.13 2.72 -2.96
N THR A 132 -9.91 2.20 -2.89
CA THR A 132 -9.58 0.89 -2.33
C THR A 132 -10.22 0.64 -0.95
N PRO A 133 -10.16 1.56 0.04
CA PRO A 133 -10.78 1.33 1.35
C PRO A 133 -12.30 1.09 1.30
N VAL A 134 -13.03 1.66 0.33
CA VAL A 134 -14.47 1.42 0.16
C VAL A 134 -14.74 -0.03 -0.22
N THR A 135 -13.88 -0.62 -1.07
CA THR A 135 -14.00 -2.03 -1.46
C THR A 135 -13.78 -2.95 -0.26
N ALA A 136 -12.73 -2.70 0.52
CA ALA A 136 -12.43 -3.50 1.72
C ALA A 136 -13.52 -3.34 2.80
N PHE A 137 -14.06 -2.12 2.99
CA PHE A 137 -15.21 -1.85 3.86
C PHE A 137 -16.46 -2.62 3.39
N ALA A 138 -16.78 -2.57 2.10
CA ALA A 138 -17.96 -3.21 1.53
C ALA A 138 -17.93 -4.74 1.69
N VAL A 139 -16.75 -5.37 1.63
CA VAL A 139 -16.60 -6.81 1.92
C VAL A 139 -17.11 -7.14 3.33
N LEU A 140 -16.67 -6.39 4.34
CA LEU A 140 -17.10 -6.58 5.72
C LEU A 140 -18.58 -6.26 5.88
N ARG A 141 -19.03 -5.14 5.31
CA ARG A 141 -20.39 -4.63 5.49
C ARG A 141 -21.43 -5.58 4.86
N LEU A 142 -21.13 -6.16 3.70
CA LEU A 142 -22.02 -7.12 3.06
C LEU A 142 -21.81 -8.57 3.55
N GLY A 143 -20.77 -8.82 4.35
CA GLY A 143 -20.38 -10.17 4.72
C GLY A 143 -19.98 -11.02 3.51
N ALA A 144 -19.41 -10.40 2.47
CA ALA A 144 -19.03 -11.09 1.24
C ALA A 144 -17.95 -12.16 1.50
N ALA A 145 -17.89 -13.19 0.66
CA ALA A 145 -16.88 -14.24 0.77
C ALA A 145 -15.49 -13.77 0.32
N ALA A 146 -15.44 -12.79 -0.59
CA ALA A 146 -14.22 -12.16 -1.06
C ALA A 146 -14.49 -10.74 -1.59
N GLY A 147 -13.41 -10.00 -1.79
CA GLY A 147 -13.40 -8.74 -2.52
C GLY A 147 -12.31 -8.70 -3.59
N VAL A 148 -12.54 -7.96 -4.65
CA VAL A 148 -11.57 -7.66 -5.69
C VAL A 148 -11.50 -6.16 -5.89
N MET A 149 -10.30 -5.59 -5.80
CA MET A 149 -10.06 -4.19 -6.19
C MET A 149 -9.12 -4.16 -7.39
N VAL A 150 -9.62 -3.66 -8.52
CA VAL A 150 -8.83 -3.49 -9.75
C VAL A 150 -8.11 -2.15 -9.70
N THR A 151 -6.81 -2.20 -9.44
CA THR A 151 -5.94 -1.03 -9.33
C THR A 151 -4.48 -1.44 -9.30
N ALA A 152 -3.60 -0.56 -9.80
CA ALA A 152 -2.16 -0.64 -9.56
C ALA A 152 -1.68 0.37 -8.50
N SER A 153 -2.56 0.95 -7.69
CA SER A 153 -2.27 1.94 -6.65
C SER A 153 -1.45 3.11 -7.21
N HIS A 154 -0.20 3.29 -6.80
CA HIS A 154 0.68 4.38 -7.22
C HIS A 154 1.54 4.09 -8.45
N ASN A 155 1.41 2.92 -9.09
CA ASN A 155 2.24 2.56 -10.25
C ASN A 155 2.02 3.51 -11.46
N PRO A 156 2.92 3.55 -12.44
CA PRO A 156 2.75 4.35 -13.67
C PRO A 156 1.49 4.00 -14.51
N PRO A 157 1.07 4.87 -15.46
CA PRO A 157 -0.15 4.70 -16.27
C PRO A 157 -0.26 3.36 -17.03
N GLU A 158 0.86 2.77 -17.42
CA GLU A 158 0.92 1.52 -18.18
C GLU A 158 0.63 0.29 -17.33
N TYR A 159 0.62 0.43 -15.99
CA TYR A 159 0.30 -0.65 -15.07
C TYR A 159 -1.18 -0.70 -14.72
N ASN A 160 -1.68 -1.92 -14.57
CA ASN A 160 -2.91 -2.20 -13.83
C ASN A 160 -2.66 -3.36 -12.84
N GLY A 161 -3.66 -3.70 -12.02
CA GLY A 161 -3.51 -4.72 -11.00
C GLY A 161 -4.82 -5.26 -10.49
N TYR A 162 -4.72 -6.28 -9.63
CA TYR A 162 -5.82 -7.08 -9.14
C TYR A 162 -5.53 -7.46 -7.68
N LYS A 163 -6.11 -6.72 -6.73
CA LYS A 163 -6.03 -7.00 -5.29
C LYS A 163 -7.15 -7.96 -4.89
N VAL A 164 -6.86 -8.94 -4.03
CA VAL A 164 -7.86 -9.89 -3.50
C VAL A 164 -7.95 -9.73 -1.99
N TYR A 165 -9.18 -9.55 -1.52
CA TYR A 165 -9.57 -9.55 -0.12
C TYR A 165 -10.31 -10.84 0.19
N TRP A 166 -10.05 -11.42 1.36
CA TRP A 166 -10.83 -12.55 1.85
C TRP A 166 -12.08 -12.07 2.60
N GLY A 167 -12.94 -13.00 3.02
CA GLY A 167 -14.18 -12.66 3.73
C GLY A 167 -13.99 -11.98 5.10
N ASN A 168 -12.75 -11.87 5.60
CA ASN A 168 -12.40 -11.06 6.77
C ASN A 168 -12.03 -9.61 6.41
N GLY A 169 -12.21 -9.19 5.15
CA GLY A 169 -11.92 -7.83 4.67
C GLY A 169 -10.43 -7.49 4.52
N ALA A 170 -9.52 -8.40 4.87
CA ALA A 170 -8.09 -8.21 4.71
C ALA A 170 -7.59 -8.84 3.41
N GLN A 171 -6.47 -8.33 2.89
CA GLN A 171 -5.79 -8.95 1.75
C GLN A 171 -5.27 -10.35 2.10
N ILE A 172 -5.25 -11.24 1.11
CA ILE A 172 -4.92 -12.67 1.29
C ILE A 172 -3.46 -12.93 1.74
N ILE A 173 -3.31 -13.89 2.66
CA ILE A 173 -2.03 -14.42 3.17
C ILE A 173 -1.97 -15.94 3.00
N PRO A 174 -0.80 -16.58 3.16
CA PRO A 174 -0.71 -18.05 3.17
C PRO A 174 -1.62 -18.70 4.22
N PRO A 175 -2.23 -19.86 3.91
CA PRO A 175 -2.10 -20.64 2.67
C PRO A 175 -3.09 -20.26 1.54
N ILE A 176 -3.96 -19.26 1.76
CA ILE A 176 -5.04 -18.89 0.82
C ILE A 176 -4.49 -18.44 -0.53
N ASP A 177 -3.45 -17.62 -0.54
CA ASP A 177 -2.80 -17.14 -1.76
C ASP A 177 -2.23 -18.27 -2.63
N GLY A 178 -1.53 -19.24 -2.03
CA GLY A 178 -1.02 -20.44 -2.71
C GLY A 178 -2.13 -21.36 -3.22
N GLY A 179 -3.23 -21.47 -2.46
CA GLY A 179 -4.42 -22.22 -2.89
C GLY A 179 -5.08 -21.61 -4.12
N ILE A 180 -5.28 -20.28 -4.12
CA ILE A 180 -5.81 -19.55 -5.29
C ILE A 180 -4.83 -19.68 -6.47
N ALA A 181 -3.52 -19.51 -6.26
CA ALA A 181 -2.53 -19.66 -7.33
C ALA A 181 -2.56 -21.05 -7.99
N SER A 182 -2.73 -22.10 -7.18
CA SER A 182 -2.89 -23.47 -7.67
C SER A 182 -4.16 -23.63 -8.49
N ALA A 183 -5.28 -23.05 -8.05
CA ALA A 183 -6.54 -23.06 -8.78
C ALA A 183 -6.45 -22.29 -10.11
N ILE A 184 -5.74 -21.16 -10.14
CA ILE A 184 -5.46 -20.39 -11.37
C ILE A 184 -4.66 -21.26 -12.35
N ALA A 185 -3.61 -21.93 -11.88
CA ALA A 185 -2.80 -22.82 -12.72
C ALA A 185 -3.62 -23.98 -13.30
N ALA A 186 -4.58 -24.52 -12.55
CA ALA A 186 -5.45 -25.61 -13.00
C ALA A 186 -6.46 -25.20 -14.10
N VAL A 187 -6.95 -23.95 -14.08
CA VAL A 187 -7.89 -23.45 -15.10
C VAL A 187 -7.20 -22.76 -16.28
N ALA A 188 -5.92 -22.39 -16.13
CA ALA A 188 -5.12 -21.80 -17.19
C ALA A 188 -5.11 -22.69 -18.44
N GLY A 189 -5.20 -22.08 -19.62
CA GLY A 189 -5.26 -22.83 -20.88
C GLY A 189 -6.64 -23.35 -21.27
N THR A 190 -7.62 -23.35 -20.36
CA THR A 190 -8.99 -23.84 -20.63
C THR A 190 -9.92 -22.74 -21.15
N ALA A 191 -11.12 -23.10 -21.59
CA ALA A 191 -12.16 -22.13 -21.92
C ALA A 191 -12.80 -21.59 -20.62
N ILE A 192 -12.69 -20.28 -20.39
CA ILE A 192 -13.27 -19.63 -19.21
C ILE A 192 -14.73 -19.25 -19.50
N SER A 193 -15.64 -19.72 -18.67
CA SER A 193 -17.07 -19.38 -18.76
C SER A 193 -17.31 -17.93 -18.34
N THR A 194 -18.11 -17.21 -19.13
CA THR A 194 -18.56 -15.84 -18.83
C THR A 194 -20.05 -15.71 -19.11
N THR A 195 -20.69 -14.72 -18.49
CA THR A 195 -22.06 -14.30 -18.81
C THR A 195 -22.08 -12.80 -19.06
N SER A 196 -23.06 -12.31 -19.84
CA SER A 196 -23.23 -10.86 -19.97
C SER A 196 -23.69 -10.25 -18.66
N LEU A 197 -23.28 -9.01 -18.39
CA LEU A 197 -23.69 -8.30 -17.18
C LEU A 197 -25.21 -8.10 -17.12
N ASP A 198 -25.87 -7.87 -18.27
CA ASP A 198 -27.32 -7.72 -18.33
C ASP A 198 -28.04 -9.01 -17.96
N ARG A 199 -27.54 -10.17 -18.42
CA ARG A 199 -28.07 -11.46 -18.01
C ARG A 199 -27.81 -11.72 -16.53
N ALA A 200 -26.62 -11.38 -16.01
CA ALA A 200 -26.32 -11.52 -14.59
C ALA A 200 -27.24 -10.65 -13.72
N ARG A 201 -27.58 -9.44 -14.15
CA ARG A 201 -28.56 -8.57 -13.47
C ARG A 201 -29.97 -9.17 -13.53
N ALA A 202 -30.41 -9.62 -14.71
CA ALA A 202 -31.72 -10.24 -14.89
C ALA A 202 -31.89 -11.50 -14.05
N ASP A 203 -30.82 -12.29 -13.91
CA ASP A 203 -30.77 -13.49 -13.07
C ASP A 203 -30.66 -13.18 -11.56
N GLY A 204 -30.59 -11.90 -11.17
CA GLY A 204 -30.40 -11.47 -9.78
C GLY A 204 -29.04 -11.83 -9.18
N ARG A 205 -28.02 -12.06 -10.03
CA ARG A 205 -26.64 -12.37 -9.59
C ARG A 205 -25.73 -11.15 -9.55
N LEU A 206 -26.06 -10.06 -10.24
CA LEU A 206 -25.25 -8.85 -10.27
C LEU A 206 -26.02 -7.65 -9.71
N HIS A 207 -25.44 -7.01 -8.70
CA HIS A 207 -25.97 -5.83 -8.03
C HIS A 207 -24.96 -4.68 -8.16
N ALA A 208 -25.46 -3.48 -8.46
CA ALA A 208 -24.65 -2.28 -8.44
C ALA A 208 -24.39 -1.84 -6.98
N LEU A 209 -23.16 -1.41 -6.69
CA LEU A 209 -22.82 -0.66 -5.49
C LEU A 209 -22.48 0.77 -5.90
N GLY A 210 -23.12 1.74 -5.26
CA GLY A 210 -22.92 3.16 -5.54
C GLY A 210 -23.07 3.99 -4.26
N ALA A 211 -23.68 5.16 -4.37
CA ALA A 211 -23.75 6.17 -3.32
C ALA A 211 -24.17 5.66 -1.93
N ALA A 212 -25.12 4.72 -1.83
CA ALA A 212 -25.55 4.19 -0.53
C ALA A 212 -24.43 3.46 0.25
N MET A 213 -23.50 2.79 -0.45
CA MET A 213 -22.34 2.17 0.18
C MET A 213 -21.33 3.23 0.62
N GLU A 214 -21.13 4.27 -0.19
CA GLU A 214 -20.29 5.41 0.17
C GLU A 214 -20.84 6.20 1.36
N ASP A 215 -22.16 6.40 1.42
CA ASP A 215 -22.83 7.08 2.54
C ASP A 215 -22.61 6.31 3.85
N ALA A 216 -22.75 4.98 3.80
CA ALA A 216 -22.45 4.11 4.94
C ALA A 216 -20.97 4.21 5.34
N TYR A 217 -20.05 4.18 4.36
CA TYR A 217 -18.63 4.34 4.60
C TYR A 217 -18.30 5.70 5.25
N VAL A 218 -18.82 6.81 4.71
CA VAL A 218 -18.62 8.16 5.25
C VAL A 218 -19.13 8.23 6.70
N ALA A 219 -20.32 7.69 6.98
CA ALA A 219 -20.88 7.68 8.33
C ALA A 219 -19.98 6.93 9.34
N GLU A 220 -19.44 5.78 8.95
CA GLU A 220 -18.55 4.98 9.79
C GLU A 220 -17.17 5.64 9.94
N VAL A 221 -16.64 6.31 8.91
CA VAL A 221 -15.42 7.12 9.02
C VAL A 221 -15.62 8.26 10.03
N LEU A 222 -16.76 8.96 9.98
CA LEU A 222 -17.07 10.01 10.95
C LEU A 222 -17.17 9.49 12.38
N ALA A 223 -17.60 8.23 12.57
CA ALA A 223 -17.65 7.60 13.88
C ALA A 223 -16.26 7.31 14.48
N LEU A 224 -15.18 7.41 13.69
CA LEU A 224 -13.79 7.28 14.17
C LEU A 224 -13.27 8.55 14.86
N GLN A 225 -14.00 9.67 14.81
CA GLN A 225 -13.59 10.93 15.45
C GLN A 225 -13.42 10.77 16.96
N VAL A 226 -12.30 11.28 17.48
CA VAL A 226 -11.97 11.15 18.91
C VAL A 226 -11.91 12.50 19.64
N ALA A 227 -11.91 13.63 18.92
CA ALA A 227 -11.92 14.97 19.50
C ALA A 227 -12.96 15.89 18.81
N PRO A 228 -14.26 15.51 18.78
CA PRO A 228 -15.29 16.27 18.06
C PRO A 228 -15.53 17.69 18.61
N SER A 229 -15.06 17.98 19.82
CA SER A 229 -15.18 19.30 20.44
C SER A 229 -14.10 20.31 20.01
N ALA A 230 -13.02 19.87 19.35
CA ALA A 230 -11.98 20.79 18.88
C ALA A 230 -12.54 21.70 17.76
N SER A 231 -12.27 23.00 17.83
CA SER A 231 -12.72 23.92 16.78
C SER A 231 -11.96 23.64 15.48
N ARG A 232 -12.72 23.34 14.42
CA ARG A 232 -12.22 23.08 13.06
C ARG A 232 -12.25 24.34 12.19
N ALA A 233 -12.86 25.42 12.70
CA ALA A 233 -13.07 26.67 11.98
C ALA A 233 -11.74 27.38 11.65
N GLY A 234 -11.62 27.82 10.40
CA GLY A 234 -10.47 28.54 9.90
C GLY A 234 -9.17 27.73 9.80
N LEU A 235 -9.22 26.39 9.89
CA LEU A 235 -8.07 25.55 9.50
C LEU A 235 -8.11 25.36 7.98
N ARG A 236 -7.15 25.97 7.28
CA ARG A 236 -7.09 25.91 5.81
C ARG A 236 -6.34 24.68 5.35
N ILE A 237 -6.97 23.86 4.52
CA ILE A 237 -6.42 22.60 4.02
C ILE A 237 -6.29 22.66 2.50
N ALA A 238 -5.10 22.33 1.98
CA ALA A 238 -4.88 22.07 0.57
C ALA A 238 -4.82 20.55 0.32
N TYR A 239 -5.41 20.09 -0.77
CA TYR A 239 -5.57 18.67 -1.05
C TYR A 239 -5.30 18.31 -2.51
N THR A 240 -4.77 17.10 -2.76
CA THR A 240 -4.74 16.50 -4.09
C THR A 240 -4.97 14.98 -4.05
N PRO A 241 -5.78 14.41 -4.95
CA PRO A 241 -5.88 12.97 -5.12
C PRO A 241 -4.89 12.44 -6.17
N LEU A 242 -4.02 13.28 -6.76
CA LEU A 242 -3.09 12.93 -7.84
C LEU A 242 -3.77 12.26 -9.06
N HIS A 243 -4.88 12.82 -9.54
CA HIS A 243 -5.76 12.22 -10.57
C HIS A 243 -6.40 10.89 -10.16
N GLY A 244 -6.44 10.64 -8.86
CA GLY A 244 -7.04 9.47 -8.25
C GLY A 244 -8.53 9.61 -7.98
N VAL A 245 -9.06 8.58 -7.33
CA VAL A 245 -10.49 8.46 -6.98
C VAL A 245 -10.82 8.98 -5.58
N GLY A 246 -9.86 9.57 -4.87
CA GLY A 246 -10.03 10.00 -3.47
C GLY A 246 -10.87 11.26 -3.25
N ALA A 247 -10.88 12.20 -4.20
CA ALA A 247 -11.37 13.56 -3.94
C ALA A 247 -12.81 13.63 -3.47
N ALA A 248 -13.73 12.92 -4.14
CA ALA A 248 -15.14 12.96 -3.78
C ALA A 248 -15.37 12.53 -2.32
N LEU A 249 -14.69 11.47 -1.85
CA LEU A 249 -14.87 10.98 -0.48
C LEU A 249 -14.10 11.81 0.55
N VAL A 250 -12.87 12.22 0.27
CA VAL A 250 -12.11 13.07 1.21
C VAL A 250 -12.81 14.41 1.44
N GLU A 251 -13.25 15.07 0.37
CA GLU A 251 -13.99 16.33 0.48
C GLU A 251 -15.29 16.15 1.27
N ARG A 252 -16.05 15.08 1.01
CA ARG A 252 -17.29 14.76 1.74
C ARG A 252 -17.04 14.46 3.21
N VAL A 253 -16.04 13.63 3.53
CA VAL A 253 -15.69 13.26 4.91
C VAL A 253 -15.22 14.49 5.69
N LEU A 254 -14.33 15.32 5.13
CA LEU A 254 -13.85 16.52 5.81
C LEU A 254 -14.96 17.56 5.99
N ALA A 255 -15.82 17.76 4.98
CA ALA A 255 -16.97 18.65 5.11
C ALA A 255 -17.99 18.15 6.14
N ALA A 256 -18.30 16.85 6.15
CA ALA A 256 -19.19 16.25 7.15
C ALA A 256 -18.56 16.23 8.56
N ALA A 257 -17.23 16.19 8.63
CA ALA A 257 -16.46 16.48 9.83
C ALA A 257 -16.41 17.98 10.14
N GLY A 258 -17.14 18.86 9.48
CA GLY A 258 -17.21 20.28 9.85
C GLY A 258 -15.93 21.09 9.60
N PHE A 259 -15.02 20.61 8.75
CA PHE A 259 -13.98 21.47 8.17
C PHE A 259 -14.59 22.37 7.08
N GLU A 260 -14.00 23.53 6.88
CA GLU A 260 -14.31 24.37 5.72
C GLU A 260 -13.96 23.65 4.40
N PRO A 261 -14.56 24.04 3.27
CA PRO A 261 -14.23 23.46 1.97
C PRO A 261 -12.73 23.47 1.71
N VAL A 262 -12.16 22.29 1.44
CA VAL A 262 -10.73 22.12 1.16
C VAL A 262 -10.37 22.71 -0.20
N ALA A 263 -9.17 23.28 -0.30
CA ALA A 263 -8.63 23.72 -1.57
C ALA A 263 -8.04 22.51 -2.31
N THR A 264 -8.83 21.87 -3.18
CA THR A 264 -8.36 20.75 -4.00
C THR A 264 -7.65 21.24 -5.26
N GLU A 265 -6.47 20.69 -5.59
CA GLU A 265 -5.69 21.02 -6.79
C GLU A 265 -6.54 20.77 -8.06
N PRO A 266 -7.00 21.84 -8.75
CA PRO A 266 -8.00 21.70 -9.80
C PRO A 266 -7.52 20.83 -10.97
N SER A 267 -6.23 20.87 -11.28
CA SER A 267 -5.66 20.11 -12.38
C SER A 267 -5.48 18.62 -12.10
N GLN A 268 -5.68 18.19 -10.84
CA GLN A 268 -5.51 16.81 -10.39
C GLN A 268 -6.76 16.23 -9.72
N ARG A 269 -7.87 16.99 -9.65
CA ARG A 269 -9.07 16.60 -8.88
C ARG A 269 -9.82 15.43 -9.47
N GLU A 270 -10.03 15.43 -10.79
CA GLU A 270 -10.81 14.39 -11.46
C GLU A 270 -9.95 13.14 -11.73
N PRO A 271 -10.53 11.93 -11.66
CA PRO A 271 -9.81 10.72 -12.00
C PRO A 271 -9.30 10.74 -13.46
N ASP A 272 -7.99 10.62 -13.64
CA ASP A 272 -7.33 10.48 -14.95
C ASP A 272 -6.20 9.44 -14.88
N GLY A 273 -6.45 8.27 -15.45
CA GLY A 273 -5.50 7.16 -15.51
C GLY A 273 -4.22 7.41 -16.30
N ALA A 274 -4.09 8.52 -17.02
CA ALA A 274 -2.85 8.95 -17.67
C ALA A 274 -1.92 9.75 -16.73
N PHE A 275 -2.41 10.20 -15.58
CA PHE A 275 -1.66 10.98 -14.58
C PHE A 275 -0.88 12.17 -15.19
N PRO A 276 -1.48 13.02 -16.05
CA PRO A 276 -0.77 13.88 -17.00
C PRO A 276 0.12 14.96 -16.37
N THR A 277 0.01 15.21 -15.07
CA THR A 277 0.80 16.23 -14.37
C THR A 277 1.98 15.68 -13.58
N VAL A 278 2.12 14.35 -13.48
CA VAL A 278 3.15 13.70 -12.65
C VAL A 278 3.80 12.56 -13.43
N ALA A 279 5.11 12.38 -13.26
CA ALA A 279 5.80 11.24 -13.88
C ALA A 279 5.45 9.91 -13.20
N PHE A 280 5.20 9.97 -11.89
CA PHE A 280 4.86 8.81 -11.08
C PHE A 280 3.85 9.26 -10.01
N PRO A 281 2.64 8.68 -9.95
CA PRO A 281 1.57 9.16 -9.08
C PRO A 281 1.72 8.57 -7.66
N ASN A 282 2.87 8.81 -7.02
CA ASN A 282 3.13 8.50 -5.62
C ASN A 282 3.54 9.79 -4.91
N PRO A 283 2.85 10.20 -3.83
CA PRO A 283 3.22 11.41 -3.08
C PRO A 283 4.66 11.44 -2.54
N GLU A 284 5.33 10.28 -2.43
CA GLU A 284 6.74 10.19 -2.04
C GLU A 284 7.71 10.62 -3.15
N GLU A 285 7.25 10.61 -4.40
CA GLU A 285 8.10 10.86 -5.57
C GLU A 285 8.29 12.35 -5.83
N LYS A 286 9.49 12.69 -6.27
CA LYS A 286 9.85 14.07 -6.58
C LYS A 286 8.91 14.63 -7.66
N GLY A 287 8.34 15.80 -7.38
CA GLY A 287 7.44 16.50 -8.29
C GLY A 287 5.96 16.15 -8.12
N ALA A 288 5.62 15.06 -7.42
CA ALA A 288 4.22 14.66 -7.24
C ALA A 288 3.44 15.69 -6.41
N MET A 289 4.08 16.28 -5.41
CA MET A 289 3.47 17.24 -4.47
C MET A 289 3.54 18.70 -4.94
N ASP A 290 4.30 19.03 -5.99
CA ASP A 290 4.62 20.42 -6.35
C ASP A 290 3.37 21.29 -6.58
N ARG A 291 2.35 20.75 -7.24
CA ARG A 291 1.11 21.50 -7.54
C ARG A 291 0.31 21.81 -6.28
N VAL A 292 0.09 20.81 -5.42
CA VAL A 292 -0.65 21.03 -4.17
C VAL A 292 0.13 21.94 -3.20
N LEU A 293 1.47 21.90 -3.20
CA LEU A 293 2.29 22.83 -2.42
C LEU A 293 2.20 24.28 -2.96
N ALA A 294 2.12 24.45 -4.28
CA ALA A 294 1.88 25.75 -4.89
C ALA A 294 0.47 26.28 -4.51
N LEU A 295 -0.56 25.43 -4.56
CA LEU A 295 -1.90 25.77 -4.09
C LEU A 295 -1.93 26.11 -2.60
N ALA A 296 -1.21 25.35 -1.78
CA ALA A 296 -1.06 25.60 -0.35
C ALA A 296 -0.46 26.98 -0.09
N THR A 297 0.56 27.37 -0.85
CA THR A 297 1.14 28.72 -0.79
C THR A 297 0.11 29.80 -1.16
N GLN A 298 -0.64 29.61 -2.24
CA GLN A 298 -1.63 30.57 -2.71
C GLN A 298 -2.79 30.77 -1.73
N THR A 299 -3.23 29.70 -1.07
CA THR A 299 -4.36 29.69 -0.13
C THR A 299 -3.94 29.93 1.32
N GLY A 300 -2.64 29.89 1.60
CA GLY A 300 -2.07 29.94 2.95
C GLY A 300 -2.50 28.74 3.78
N ALA A 301 -2.52 27.54 3.20
CA ALA A 301 -2.94 26.33 3.90
C ALA A 301 -2.04 26.04 5.12
N GLU A 302 -2.66 25.62 6.22
CA GLU A 302 -1.96 25.19 7.44
C GLU A 302 -1.67 23.69 7.42
N LEU A 303 -2.33 22.96 6.51
CA LEU A 303 -2.20 21.52 6.33
C LEU A 303 -2.32 21.19 4.84
N VAL A 304 -1.40 20.36 4.35
CA VAL A 304 -1.45 19.81 2.99
C VAL A 304 -1.65 18.30 3.08
N LEU A 305 -2.64 17.79 2.36
CA LEU A 305 -2.96 16.36 2.30
C LEU A 305 -2.85 15.88 0.85
N ALA A 306 -2.36 14.66 0.66
CA ALA A 306 -2.41 14.02 -0.65
C ALA A 306 -2.70 12.53 -0.53
N ASN A 307 -3.51 12.00 -1.44
CA ASN A 307 -3.68 10.56 -1.60
C ASN A 307 -2.95 10.06 -2.85
N ASP A 308 -2.60 8.77 -2.86
CA ASP A 308 -2.27 8.08 -4.09
C ASP A 308 -3.56 7.75 -4.90
N PRO A 309 -3.44 7.29 -6.16
CA PRO A 309 -4.58 7.21 -7.07
C PRO A 309 -5.78 6.37 -6.62
N ASP A 310 -5.58 5.34 -5.80
CA ASP A 310 -6.64 4.50 -5.24
C ASP A 310 -6.99 4.84 -3.78
N ALA A 311 -6.41 5.92 -3.27
CA ALA A 311 -6.61 6.54 -1.96
C ALA A 311 -6.45 5.60 -0.76
N ASP A 312 -5.53 4.63 -0.87
CA ASP A 312 -5.13 3.80 0.26
C ASP A 312 -3.95 4.43 1.04
N ARG A 313 -3.25 5.42 0.47
CA ARG A 313 -2.16 6.15 1.15
C ARG A 313 -2.52 7.59 1.52
N LEU A 314 -1.82 8.14 2.50
CA LEU A 314 -1.89 9.56 2.86
C LEU A 314 -0.49 10.17 3.00
N ALA A 315 -0.23 11.25 2.27
CA ALA A 315 0.90 12.11 2.50
C ALA A 315 0.46 13.40 3.19
N VAL A 316 1.35 13.95 4.00
CA VAL A 316 1.11 15.18 4.75
C VAL A 316 2.28 16.13 4.57
N ALA A 317 1.99 17.40 4.32
CA ALA A 317 2.96 18.49 4.45
C ALA A 317 2.46 19.57 5.41
N LEU A 318 3.39 20.20 6.10
CA LEU A 318 3.14 21.28 7.04
C LEU A 318 3.93 22.53 6.64
N PRO A 319 3.46 23.75 6.99
CA PRO A 319 4.24 24.97 6.83
C PRO A 319 5.62 24.85 7.48
N ASP A 320 6.66 25.20 6.73
CA ASP A 320 8.03 25.27 7.19
C ASP A 320 8.73 26.47 6.51
N PRO A 321 9.01 27.56 7.25
CA PRO A 321 9.61 28.76 6.69
C PRO A 321 11.06 28.54 6.19
N TRP A 322 11.68 27.42 6.55
CA TRP A 322 13.03 27.06 6.10
C TRP A 322 13.02 26.17 4.87
N ALA A 323 11.87 25.59 4.50
CA ALA A 323 11.74 24.79 3.30
C ALA A 323 11.64 25.70 2.05
N PRO A 324 12.28 25.34 0.92
CA PRO A 324 12.22 26.16 -0.31
C PRO A 324 10.81 26.42 -0.83
N SER A 325 9.88 25.49 -0.63
CA SER A 325 8.47 25.61 -1.00
C SER A 325 7.61 26.32 0.06
N GLY A 326 8.18 26.65 1.22
CA GLY A 326 7.43 27.08 2.41
C GLY A 326 6.73 25.94 3.15
N TYR A 327 6.89 24.69 2.70
CA TYR A 327 6.26 23.51 3.27
C TYR A 327 7.24 22.33 3.35
N ARG A 328 7.14 21.54 4.41
CA ARG A 328 7.92 20.32 4.59
C ARG A 328 7.01 19.10 4.60
N MET A 329 7.34 18.13 3.75
CA MET A 329 6.74 16.81 3.77
C MET A 329 7.11 16.08 5.06
N LEU A 330 6.13 15.47 5.71
CA LEU A 330 6.36 14.52 6.78
C LEU A 330 6.66 13.13 6.19
N THR A 331 7.57 12.38 6.84
CA THR A 331 7.77 10.97 6.50
C THR A 331 6.58 10.14 6.97
N GLY A 332 6.40 8.94 6.41
CA GLY A 332 5.26 8.12 6.81
C GLY A 332 5.33 7.67 8.27
N ASP A 333 6.54 7.49 8.81
CA ASP A 333 6.77 7.29 10.24
C ASP A 333 6.33 8.48 11.09
N GLN A 334 6.63 9.72 10.66
CA GLN A 334 6.23 10.92 11.38
C GLN A 334 4.71 11.06 11.45
N VAL A 335 4.03 10.82 10.33
CA VAL A 335 2.56 10.81 10.29
C VAL A 335 2.01 9.69 11.18
N GLY A 336 2.59 8.49 11.10
CA GLY A 336 2.18 7.33 11.90
C GLY A 336 2.29 7.56 13.41
N VAL A 337 3.40 8.13 13.90
CA VAL A 337 3.57 8.39 15.34
C VAL A 337 2.72 9.55 15.83
N LEU A 338 2.49 10.57 15.01
CA LEU A 338 1.58 11.67 15.34
C LEU A 338 0.14 11.15 15.48
N LEU A 339 -0.33 10.36 14.51
CA LEU A 339 -1.64 9.69 14.58
C LEU A 339 -1.71 8.76 15.80
N ALA A 340 -0.66 7.98 16.07
CA ALA A 340 -0.64 7.06 17.20
C ALA A 340 -0.77 7.81 18.54
N ASP A 341 0.00 8.89 18.75
CA ASP A 341 -0.07 9.68 19.98
C ASP A 341 -1.46 10.29 20.16
N TYR A 342 -1.96 10.94 19.12
CA TYR A 342 -3.27 11.58 19.11
C TYR A 342 -4.39 10.58 19.43
N LEU A 343 -4.42 9.44 18.74
CA LEU A 343 -5.45 8.42 18.93
C LEU A 343 -5.33 7.74 20.31
N LEU A 344 -4.10 7.46 20.79
CA LEU A 344 -3.88 6.85 22.10
C LEU A 344 -4.24 7.80 23.26
N ALA A 345 -4.04 9.11 23.09
CA ALA A 345 -4.41 10.12 24.08
C ALA A 345 -5.93 10.20 24.31
N HIS A 346 -6.74 9.83 23.31
CA HIS A 346 -8.21 9.86 23.40
C HIS A 346 -8.84 8.46 23.52
N ALA A 347 -8.10 7.40 23.19
CA ALA A 347 -8.59 6.04 23.34
C ALA A 347 -8.82 5.71 24.84
N PRO A 348 -9.97 5.11 25.21
CA PRO A 348 -10.21 4.66 26.57
C PRO A 348 -9.07 3.80 27.10
N ALA A 349 -8.67 4.01 28.36
CA ALA A 349 -7.65 3.19 29.00
C ALA A 349 -8.05 1.70 28.98
N GLY A 350 -7.06 0.82 28.92
CA GLY A 350 -7.24 -0.62 28.78
C GLY A 350 -6.28 -1.22 27.77
N GLN A 351 -6.54 -2.46 27.38
CA GLN A 351 -5.78 -3.15 26.35
C GLN A 351 -5.99 -2.47 25.00
N ARG A 352 -4.93 -1.86 24.50
CA ARG A 352 -4.90 -1.11 23.25
C ARG A 352 -3.71 -1.56 22.44
N LEU A 353 -3.91 -1.75 21.15
CA LEU A 353 -2.87 -2.16 20.21
C LEU A 353 -2.64 -1.08 19.16
N VAL A 354 -1.38 -0.74 18.96
CA VAL A 354 -0.89 -0.13 17.71
C VAL A 354 0.03 -1.11 17.00
N ALA A 355 0.08 -1.06 15.67
CA ALA A 355 0.94 -1.96 14.90
C ALA A 355 1.60 -1.24 13.73
N CYS A 356 2.79 -1.70 13.35
CA CYS A 356 3.46 -1.24 12.15
C CYS A 356 4.19 -2.35 11.41
N SER A 357 4.64 -2.06 10.19
CA SER A 357 5.59 -2.93 9.51
C SER A 357 6.94 -2.91 10.22
N LEU A 358 7.69 -4.00 10.20
CA LEU A 358 9.02 -4.10 10.82
C LEU A 358 10.04 -3.12 10.24
N VAL A 359 9.79 -2.60 9.03
CA VAL A 359 10.63 -1.60 8.37
C VAL A 359 10.27 -0.16 8.76
N SER A 360 9.15 0.03 9.45
CA SER A 360 8.76 1.30 10.06
C SER A 360 9.54 1.58 11.34
N SER A 361 9.59 2.84 11.76
CA SER A 361 10.35 3.28 12.91
C SER A 361 9.99 2.57 14.21
N GLN A 362 11.01 2.27 15.01
CA GLN A 362 10.85 1.78 16.38
C GLN A 362 10.26 2.83 17.32
N MET A 363 10.12 4.09 16.91
CA MET A 363 9.50 5.12 17.75
C MET A 363 8.10 4.71 18.23
N LEU A 364 7.33 3.99 17.41
CA LEU A 364 5.98 3.55 17.76
C LEU A 364 5.96 2.69 19.04
N ARG A 365 6.91 1.75 19.20
CA ARG A 365 6.92 0.88 20.40
C ARG A 365 7.20 1.63 21.68
N PHE A 366 8.08 2.64 21.65
CA PHE A 366 8.38 3.46 22.82
C PHE A 366 7.22 4.41 23.13
N LEU A 367 6.60 4.98 22.09
CA LEU A 367 5.41 5.81 22.22
C LEU A 367 4.25 5.02 22.84
N ALA A 368 3.94 3.83 22.32
CA ALA A 368 2.88 2.97 22.84
C ALA A 368 3.12 2.61 24.31
N ALA A 369 4.36 2.23 24.67
CA ALA A 369 4.72 1.94 26.05
C ALA A 369 4.50 3.13 26.98
N SER A 370 4.77 4.36 26.53
CA SER A 370 4.53 5.58 27.32
C SER A 370 3.04 5.82 27.63
N TRP A 371 2.15 5.28 26.79
CA TRP A 371 0.71 5.31 26.99
C TRP A 371 0.17 4.07 27.72
N GLY A 372 1.00 3.07 28.02
CA GLY A 372 0.54 1.76 28.52
C GLY A 372 -0.25 0.97 27.46
N ALA A 373 0.10 1.12 26.19
CA ALA A 373 -0.44 0.37 25.06
C ALA A 373 0.59 -0.64 24.54
N GLU A 374 0.11 -1.67 23.85
CA GLU A 374 0.95 -2.65 23.17
C GLU A 374 1.29 -2.17 21.75
N ALA A 375 2.51 -2.47 21.31
CA ALA A 375 2.95 -2.26 19.94
C ALA A 375 3.41 -3.58 19.32
N LYS A 376 2.96 -3.87 18.10
CA LYS A 376 3.41 -5.03 17.32
C LYS A 376 4.06 -4.63 16.00
N GLU A 377 5.18 -5.27 15.67
CA GLU A 377 5.83 -5.21 14.37
C GLU A 377 5.39 -6.42 13.54
N THR A 378 5.08 -6.22 12.26
CA THR A 378 4.68 -7.29 11.32
C THR A 378 5.52 -7.26 10.04
N LEU A 379 5.44 -8.26 9.16
CA LEU A 379 6.09 -8.17 7.84
C LEU A 379 5.51 -7.00 7.02
N THR A 380 6.28 -6.48 6.06
CA THR A 380 5.79 -5.46 5.12
C THR A 380 4.57 -5.98 4.35
N GLY A 381 3.54 -5.15 4.27
CA GLY A 381 2.24 -5.41 3.70
C GLY A 381 1.14 -5.34 4.75
N PHE A 382 0.21 -4.41 4.58
CA PHE A 382 -0.93 -4.20 5.49
C PHE A 382 -1.77 -5.44 5.80
N LYS A 383 -1.73 -6.46 4.94
CA LYS A 383 -2.30 -7.79 5.21
C LYS A 383 -1.81 -8.39 6.53
N TRP A 384 -0.55 -8.20 6.87
CA TRP A 384 0.02 -8.71 8.11
C TRP A 384 -0.43 -7.91 9.32
N ILE A 385 -0.44 -6.57 9.21
CA ILE A 385 -0.95 -5.66 10.25
C ILE A 385 -2.41 -6.00 10.58
N ALA A 386 -3.27 -6.12 9.57
CA ALA A 386 -4.68 -6.38 9.76
C ALA A 386 -4.95 -7.74 10.41
N ASN A 387 -4.27 -8.81 9.95
CA ASN A 387 -4.43 -10.15 10.52
C ASN A 387 -3.88 -10.24 11.94
N GLU A 388 -2.74 -9.59 12.23
CA GLU A 388 -2.20 -9.52 13.58
C GLU A 388 -3.14 -8.76 14.53
N ALA A 389 -3.71 -7.64 14.08
CA ALA A 389 -4.70 -6.90 14.85
C ALA A 389 -5.92 -7.77 15.16
N MET A 390 -6.50 -8.45 14.16
CA MET A 390 -7.64 -9.35 14.37
C MET A 390 -7.31 -10.49 15.34
N ALA A 391 -6.15 -11.13 15.19
CA ALA A 391 -5.73 -12.23 16.07
C ALA A 391 -5.53 -11.74 17.52
N TRP A 392 -4.88 -10.60 17.70
CA TRP A 392 -4.69 -10.00 19.02
C TRP A 392 -6.04 -9.62 19.66
N GLN A 393 -6.94 -8.98 18.91
CA GLN A 393 -8.27 -8.64 19.40
C GLN A 393 -9.08 -9.87 19.83
N ALA A 394 -9.02 -10.96 19.05
CA ALA A 394 -9.70 -12.21 19.42
C ALA A 394 -9.12 -12.83 20.71
N ALA A 395 -7.82 -12.66 20.96
CA ALA A 395 -7.14 -13.20 22.14
C ALA A 395 -7.35 -12.35 23.40
N THR A 396 -7.44 -11.03 23.25
CA THR A 396 -7.42 -10.09 24.39
C THR A 396 -8.77 -9.44 24.67
N GLY A 397 -9.63 -9.33 23.65
CA GLY A 397 -10.82 -8.47 23.68
C GLY A 397 -10.47 -6.97 23.67
N GLY A 398 -9.21 -6.63 23.43
CA GLY A 398 -8.72 -5.26 23.39
C GLY A 398 -9.10 -4.51 22.11
N ARG A 399 -8.75 -3.22 22.08
CA ARG A 399 -9.04 -2.32 20.97
C ARG A 399 -7.82 -2.15 20.06
N PHE A 400 -8.03 -2.33 18.76
CA PHE A 400 -7.04 -1.91 17.77
C PHE A 400 -7.19 -0.42 17.49
N VAL A 401 -6.11 0.35 17.65
CA VAL A 401 -6.13 1.82 17.60
C VAL A 401 -5.61 2.32 16.25
N LEU A 402 -4.44 1.85 15.83
CA LEU A 402 -3.80 2.28 14.60
C LEU A 402 -2.88 1.19 14.05
N GLY A 403 -2.95 0.99 12.73
CA GLY A 403 -1.91 0.32 11.94
C GLY A 403 -1.21 1.31 11.03
N TYR A 404 0.11 1.21 10.83
CA TYR A 404 0.76 2.00 9.78
C TYR A 404 1.99 1.34 9.13
N GLU A 405 2.30 1.75 7.90
CA GLU A 405 3.56 1.45 7.21
C GLU A 405 4.30 2.75 6.87
N GLU A 406 5.63 2.73 6.87
CA GLU A 406 6.44 3.92 6.56
C GLU A 406 6.20 4.46 5.15
N ALA A 407 5.77 3.59 4.23
CA ALA A 407 5.34 3.91 2.87
C ALA A 407 3.92 4.51 2.80
N LEU A 408 3.61 5.46 3.68
CA LEU A 408 2.40 6.29 3.71
C LEU A 408 1.06 5.55 3.88
N GLY A 409 1.07 4.34 4.46
CA GLY A 409 -0.14 3.55 4.67
C GLY A 409 -0.63 3.62 6.11
N TYR A 410 -1.93 3.87 6.33
CA TYR A 410 -2.52 3.99 7.68
C TYR A 410 -3.89 3.33 7.74
N SER A 411 -4.25 2.75 8.89
CA SER A 411 -5.60 2.25 9.15
C SER A 411 -5.99 2.66 10.56
N VAL A 412 -6.98 3.55 10.64
CA VAL A 412 -7.49 4.10 11.89
C VAL A 412 -8.61 3.20 12.40
N GLY A 413 -8.41 2.64 13.59
CA GLY A 413 -9.38 1.72 14.18
C GLY A 413 -9.62 0.47 13.32
N GLU A 414 -10.86 -0.01 13.33
CA GLU A 414 -11.20 -1.37 12.88
C GLU A 414 -12.06 -1.40 11.62
N LEU A 415 -12.36 -0.22 11.07
CA LEU A 415 -13.31 -0.02 9.98
C LEU A 415 -12.88 -0.72 8.70
N VAL A 416 -11.60 -0.57 8.35
CA VAL A 416 -11.00 -1.13 7.13
C VAL A 416 -9.80 -1.98 7.54
N ARG A 417 -9.77 -3.24 7.07
CA ARG A 417 -8.67 -4.19 7.32
C ARG A 417 -7.58 -4.13 6.24
N ASP A 418 -7.34 -2.92 5.74
CA ASP A 418 -6.27 -2.49 4.83
C ASP A 418 -5.99 -1.01 5.12
N LYS A 419 -5.08 -0.39 4.36
CA LYS A 419 -4.86 1.04 4.43
C LYS A 419 -6.10 1.80 3.97
N ASP A 420 -6.35 2.91 4.65
CA ASP A 420 -7.44 3.83 4.40
C ASP A 420 -6.93 5.27 4.49
N GLY A 421 -6.50 5.81 3.35
CA GLY A 421 -6.02 7.18 3.23
C GLY A 421 -7.10 8.24 3.42
N VAL A 422 -8.39 7.87 3.32
CA VAL A 422 -9.52 8.78 3.52
C VAL A 422 -9.80 8.97 5.01
N SER A 423 -9.90 7.87 5.77
CA SER A 423 -10.04 7.93 7.23
C SER A 423 -8.82 8.58 7.89
N ALA A 424 -7.62 8.28 7.39
CA ALA A 424 -6.39 8.89 7.87
C ALA A 424 -6.35 10.40 7.60
N ALA A 425 -6.85 10.86 6.44
CA ALA A 425 -6.94 12.29 6.12
C ALA A 425 -7.83 13.02 7.13
N MET A 426 -8.98 12.44 7.47
CA MET A 426 -9.87 12.98 8.49
C MET A 426 -9.20 13.01 9.87
N ALA A 427 -8.61 11.90 10.30
CA ALA A 427 -7.96 11.79 11.60
C ALA A 427 -6.78 12.78 11.73
N PHE A 428 -6.02 12.99 10.65
CA PHE A 428 -4.90 13.93 10.66
C PHE A 428 -5.36 15.39 10.65
N ALA A 429 -6.43 15.71 9.91
CA ALA A 429 -7.05 17.03 9.98
C ALA A 429 -7.60 17.32 11.38
N GLU A 430 -8.21 16.32 12.03
CA GLU A 430 -8.68 16.42 13.42
C GLU A 430 -7.52 16.60 14.40
N LEU A 431 -6.41 15.89 14.22
CA LEU A 431 -5.17 16.09 14.96
C LEU A 431 -4.67 17.54 14.83
N ALA A 432 -4.63 18.09 13.63
CA ALA A 432 -4.20 19.47 13.41
C ALA A 432 -5.12 20.49 14.10
N ALA A 433 -6.44 20.27 14.07
CA ALA A 433 -7.40 21.09 14.81
C ALA A 433 -7.23 20.96 16.33
N TRP A 434 -6.94 19.74 16.82
CA TRP A 434 -6.66 19.48 18.23
C TRP A 434 -5.39 20.18 18.71
N ASP A 435 -4.31 20.13 17.93
CA ASP A 435 -3.06 20.85 18.23
C ASP A 435 -3.29 22.37 18.29
N ARG A 436 -4.04 22.91 17.33
CA ARG A 436 -4.43 24.33 17.31
C ARG A 436 -5.26 24.71 18.54
N ALA A 437 -6.21 23.88 18.95
CA ALA A 437 -7.03 24.11 20.15
C ALA A 437 -6.20 24.13 21.45
N ARG A 438 -5.06 23.44 21.48
CA ARG A 438 -4.08 23.47 22.57
C ARG A 438 -3.07 24.61 22.48
N GLY A 439 -3.18 25.47 21.47
CA GLY A 439 -2.25 26.57 21.22
C GLY A 439 -0.88 26.12 20.70
N THR A 440 -0.79 24.92 20.11
CA THR A 440 0.42 24.38 19.50
C THR A 440 0.22 24.12 18.01
N THR A 441 1.26 23.59 17.34
CA THR A 441 1.21 23.18 15.94
C THR A 441 1.59 21.71 15.81
N VAL A 442 1.21 21.06 14.71
CA VAL A 442 1.61 19.67 14.43
C VAL A 442 3.13 19.51 14.42
N ALA A 443 3.86 20.51 13.93
CA ALA A 443 5.32 20.51 13.94
C ALA A 443 5.88 20.57 15.37
N ALA A 444 5.30 21.42 16.23
CA ALA A 444 5.70 21.52 17.64
C ALA A 444 5.32 20.26 18.43
N HIS A 445 4.17 19.66 18.16
CA HIS A 445 3.78 18.37 18.73
C HIS A 445 4.79 17.28 18.34
N LEU A 446 5.20 17.19 17.08
CA LEU A 446 6.24 16.24 16.67
C LEU A 446 7.58 16.48 17.41
N ASP A 447 7.96 17.75 17.60
CA ASP A 447 9.14 18.13 18.37
C ASP A 447 9.02 17.74 19.87
N GLU A 448 7.84 17.86 20.47
CA GLU A 448 7.54 17.37 21.81
C GLU A 448 7.70 15.84 21.91
N LEU A 449 7.21 15.10 20.93
CA LEU A 449 7.38 13.64 20.87
C LEU A 449 8.86 13.25 20.81
N TYR A 450 9.67 13.95 20.02
CA TYR A 450 11.10 13.67 19.93
C TYR A 450 11.84 13.93 21.24
N ARG A 451 11.45 14.96 22.00
CA ARG A 451 12.02 15.18 23.34
C ARG A 451 11.56 14.12 24.35
N ARG A 452 10.29 13.73 24.31
CA ARG A 452 9.69 12.79 25.27
C ARG A 452 10.14 11.34 25.06
N ILE A 453 10.25 10.91 23.82
CA ILE A 453 10.46 9.50 23.44
C ILE A 453 11.88 9.24 22.90
N GLY A 454 12.49 10.27 22.31
CA GLY A 454 13.73 10.21 21.56
C GLY A 454 13.51 10.50 20.08
N LEU A 455 14.54 11.01 19.42
CA LEU A 455 14.53 11.28 17.98
C LEU A 455 14.92 10.00 17.23
N PHE A 456 14.07 9.59 16.28
CA PHE A 456 14.35 8.47 15.37
C PHE A 456 14.53 9.04 13.97
N VAL A 457 15.73 8.87 13.43
CA VAL A 457 16.05 9.28 12.05
C VAL A 457 16.07 8.03 11.19
N THR A 458 15.22 8.01 10.16
CA THR A 458 15.05 6.87 9.26
C THR A 458 15.41 7.24 7.82
N GLU A 459 15.90 6.25 7.07
CA GLU A 459 16.14 6.37 5.63
C GLU A 459 15.96 5.01 4.95
N GLN A 460 15.38 5.01 3.74
CA GLN A 460 15.30 3.84 2.87
C GLN A 460 16.23 4.04 1.67
N MET A 461 17.00 3.01 1.34
CA MET A 461 17.78 2.93 0.11
C MET A 461 17.36 1.72 -0.73
N SER A 462 17.14 1.93 -2.03
CA SER A 462 16.84 0.85 -2.98
C SER A 462 17.97 0.74 -4.00
N LEU A 463 18.66 -0.41 -4.02
CA LEU A 463 19.60 -0.75 -5.08
C LEU A 463 18.87 -1.50 -6.19
N THR A 464 18.84 -0.95 -7.40
CA THR A 464 18.23 -1.59 -8.57
C THR A 464 19.33 -2.18 -9.46
N LEU A 465 19.27 -3.49 -9.69
CA LEU A 465 20.19 -4.20 -10.59
C LEU A 465 19.36 -4.87 -11.69
N PRO A 466 19.30 -4.31 -12.92
CA PRO A 466 18.40 -4.83 -13.94
C PRO A 466 18.85 -6.20 -14.49
N GLY A 467 17.90 -6.94 -15.06
CA GLY A 467 18.16 -8.19 -15.75
C GLY A 467 18.43 -9.39 -14.84
N ALA A 468 18.60 -10.56 -15.47
CA ALA A 468 18.82 -11.83 -14.76
C ALA A 468 20.12 -11.81 -13.92
N ASP A 469 21.16 -11.16 -14.42
CA ASP A 469 22.44 -11.00 -13.71
C ASP A 469 22.27 -10.19 -12.42
N GLY A 470 21.43 -9.15 -12.45
CA GLY A 470 21.10 -8.35 -11.28
C GLY A 470 20.32 -9.14 -10.23
N VAL A 471 19.33 -9.94 -10.65
CA VAL A 471 18.62 -10.87 -9.75
C VAL A 471 19.59 -11.86 -9.11
N ALA A 472 20.50 -12.43 -9.90
CA ALA A 472 21.51 -13.36 -9.40
C ALA A 472 22.48 -12.68 -8.42
N ALA A 473 22.90 -11.44 -8.70
CA ALA A 473 23.77 -10.65 -7.82
C ALA A 473 23.10 -10.36 -6.47
N ILE A 474 21.81 -9.96 -6.46
CA ILE A 474 21.04 -9.75 -5.23
C ILE A 474 20.97 -11.03 -4.41
N LYS A 475 20.65 -12.18 -5.05
CA LYS A 475 20.58 -13.48 -4.37
C LYS A 475 21.94 -13.87 -3.77
N ARG A 476 23.05 -13.67 -4.49
CA ARG A 476 24.41 -13.91 -3.98
C ARG A 476 24.71 -13.00 -2.79
N GLY A 477 24.40 -11.71 -2.89
CA GLY A 477 24.61 -10.74 -1.80
C GLY A 477 23.86 -11.12 -0.52
N MET A 478 22.56 -11.42 -0.63
CA MET A 478 21.76 -11.90 0.50
C MET A 478 22.34 -13.18 1.12
N ALA A 479 22.70 -14.17 0.30
CA ALA A 479 23.28 -15.42 0.79
C ALA A 479 24.64 -15.22 1.46
N ARG A 480 25.48 -14.34 0.90
CA ARG A 480 26.82 -14.03 1.42
C ARG A 480 26.73 -13.35 2.79
N VAL A 481 25.90 -12.31 2.91
CA VAL A 481 25.68 -11.60 4.18
C VAL A 481 25.05 -12.53 5.22
N ARG A 482 24.14 -13.42 4.82
CA ARG A 482 23.54 -14.42 5.72
C ARG A 482 24.58 -15.44 6.23
N ALA A 483 25.46 -15.92 5.37
CA ALA A 483 26.48 -16.91 5.72
C ALA A 483 27.64 -16.32 6.54
N GLN A 484 27.97 -15.04 6.32
CA GLN A 484 29.04 -14.32 7.00
C GLN A 484 28.54 -12.92 7.38
N PRO A 485 27.66 -12.82 8.40
CA PRO A 485 27.12 -11.54 8.80
C PRO A 485 28.25 -10.64 9.32
N PRO A 486 28.21 -9.33 9.01
CA PRO A 486 29.19 -8.40 9.56
C PRO A 486 29.10 -8.39 11.09
N THR A 487 30.24 -8.15 11.76
CA THR A 487 30.31 -8.00 13.22
C THR A 487 30.18 -6.55 13.65
N ALA A 488 30.33 -5.60 12.72
CA ALA A 488 30.17 -4.16 12.94
C ALA A 488 29.82 -3.45 11.62
N LEU A 489 29.19 -2.28 11.72
CA LEU A 489 29.02 -1.32 10.62
C LEU A 489 29.69 0.00 11.01
N GLY A 490 30.80 0.32 10.35
CA GLY A 490 31.65 1.44 10.74
C GLY A 490 32.15 1.22 12.18
N PRO A 491 32.03 2.22 13.09
CA PRO A 491 32.46 2.08 14.48
C PRO A 491 31.42 1.36 15.37
N HIS A 492 30.28 0.92 14.83
CA HIS A 492 29.18 0.39 15.63
C HIS A 492 29.15 -1.15 15.60
N PRO A 493 29.38 -1.83 16.72
CA PRO A 493 29.22 -3.29 16.80
C PRO A 493 27.78 -3.73 16.54
N ILE A 494 27.62 -4.85 15.84
CA ILE A 494 26.34 -5.54 15.72
C ILE A 494 26.13 -6.38 16.97
N GLU A 495 25.03 -6.11 17.68
CA GLU A 495 24.65 -6.82 18.92
C GLU A 495 23.79 -8.04 18.61
N VAL A 496 22.88 -7.91 17.62
CA VAL A 496 21.95 -8.97 17.24
C VAL A 496 21.80 -9.01 15.73
N VAL A 497 21.88 -10.21 15.16
CA VAL A 497 21.47 -10.52 13.79
C VAL A 497 20.22 -11.39 13.88
N ARG A 498 19.12 -10.96 13.26
CA ARG A 498 17.92 -11.77 13.10
C ARG A 498 17.73 -12.09 11.62
N ASP A 499 17.55 -13.36 11.31
CA ASP A 499 17.24 -13.85 9.97
C ASP A 499 15.83 -14.42 9.98
N LEU A 500 14.94 -13.83 9.16
CA LEU A 500 13.56 -14.28 9.07
C LEU A 500 13.37 -15.40 8.04
N ALA A 501 14.44 -15.94 7.43
CA ALA A 501 14.32 -16.97 6.39
C ALA A 501 13.51 -18.22 6.84
N SER A 502 13.52 -18.55 8.14
CA SER A 502 12.72 -19.64 8.73
C SER A 502 11.56 -19.14 9.61
N GLY A 503 11.31 -17.83 9.62
CA GLY A 503 10.44 -17.15 10.59
C GLY A 503 11.14 -16.95 11.94
N ALA A 504 10.75 -15.90 12.66
CA ALA A 504 11.25 -15.61 14.01
C ALA A 504 10.29 -14.68 14.76
N ASP A 505 10.26 -14.76 16.09
CA ASP A 505 9.49 -13.86 16.96
C ASP A 505 7.98 -13.76 16.62
N GLY A 506 7.39 -14.85 16.13
CA GLY A 506 5.98 -14.89 15.68
C GLY A 506 5.76 -14.39 14.24
N LEU A 507 6.80 -13.91 13.56
CA LEU A 507 6.75 -13.55 12.14
C LEU A 507 6.96 -14.80 11.26
N PRO A 508 6.20 -14.93 10.16
CA PRO A 508 6.36 -16.04 9.24
C PRO A 508 7.66 -15.93 8.42
N PRO A 509 8.10 -17.02 7.77
CA PRO A 509 9.28 -17.04 6.91
C PRO A 509 9.27 -15.92 5.85
N SER A 510 10.37 -15.17 5.77
CA SER A 510 10.56 -14.10 4.80
C SER A 510 12.07 -13.85 4.57
N ASP A 511 12.45 -13.47 3.35
CA ASP A 511 13.85 -13.15 3.04
C ASP A 511 14.24 -11.76 3.58
N VAL A 512 14.47 -11.68 4.88
CA VAL A 512 14.76 -10.43 5.61
C VAL A 512 15.87 -10.69 6.61
N LEU A 513 16.89 -9.83 6.61
CA LEU A 513 17.91 -9.76 7.64
C LEU A 513 17.75 -8.46 8.42
N ILE A 514 17.80 -8.55 9.75
CA ILE A 514 17.71 -7.41 10.67
C ILE A 514 18.96 -7.39 11.52
N PHE A 515 19.68 -6.27 11.48
CA PHE A 515 20.85 -5.99 12.30
C PHE A 515 20.45 -4.96 13.36
N THR A 516 20.59 -5.33 14.63
CA THR A 516 20.53 -4.38 15.74
C THR A 516 21.95 -4.10 16.20
N LEU A 517 22.31 -2.82 16.23
CA LEU A 517 23.63 -2.35 16.58
C LEU A 517 23.59 -1.54 17.86
N ALA A 518 24.75 -1.43 18.51
CA ALA A 518 24.90 -0.69 19.75
C ALA A 518 24.33 0.73 19.66
N GLY A 519 23.71 1.17 20.76
CA GLY A 519 23.06 2.48 20.85
C GLY A 519 21.71 2.58 20.13
N GLY A 520 21.02 1.45 19.90
CA GLY A 520 19.66 1.43 19.36
C GLY A 520 19.57 1.72 17.86
N ARG A 521 20.65 1.45 17.12
CA ARG A 521 20.69 1.57 15.66
C ARG A 521 20.17 0.30 15.02
N ARG A 522 19.52 0.42 13.87
CA ARG A 522 18.93 -0.72 13.16
C ARG A 522 19.16 -0.62 11.66
N VAL A 523 19.52 -1.74 11.06
CA VAL A 523 19.55 -1.91 9.60
C VAL A 523 18.73 -3.12 9.22
N ILE A 524 17.85 -2.98 8.25
CA ILE A 524 17.03 -4.07 7.72
C ILE A 524 17.28 -4.18 6.23
N MET A 525 17.55 -5.37 5.71
CA MET A 525 17.71 -5.59 4.28
C MET A 525 16.77 -6.69 3.78
N ARG A 526 16.16 -6.46 2.62
CA ARG A 526 15.24 -7.41 1.98
C ARG A 526 15.19 -7.22 0.46
N PRO A 527 15.14 -8.29 -0.34
CA PRO A 527 14.86 -8.16 -1.77
C PRO A 527 13.40 -7.75 -1.99
N SER A 528 13.16 -7.06 -3.10
CA SER A 528 11.82 -6.84 -3.64
C SER A 528 11.28 -8.15 -4.23
N GLY A 529 10.00 -8.44 -3.98
CA GLY A 529 9.35 -9.64 -4.53
C GLY A 529 8.92 -9.48 -5.99
N THR A 530 8.83 -8.24 -6.49
CA THR A 530 8.25 -7.91 -7.81
C THR A 530 9.23 -7.24 -8.75
N GLU A 531 10.38 -6.80 -8.27
CA GLU A 531 11.38 -6.06 -9.05
C GLU A 531 12.79 -6.53 -8.67
N PRO A 532 13.80 -6.42 -9.54
CA PRO A 532 15.17 -6.80 -9.23
C PRO A 532 15.86 -5.70 -8.40
N LYS A 533 15.34 -5.50 -7.18
CA LYS A 533 15.75 -4.46 -6.23
C LYS A 533 16.09 -5.07 -4.88
N LEU A 534 17.14 -4.59 -4.24
CA LEU A 534 17.45 -4.85 -2.82
C LEU A 534 17.16 -3.57 -2.03
N LYS A 535 16.25 -3.66 -1.06
CA LYS A 535 15.90 -2.54 -0.18
C LYS A 535 16.64 -2.66 1.13
N SER A 536 17.20 -1.54 1.60
CA SER A 536 17.78 -1.40 2.93
C SER A 536 17.10 -0.25 3.67
N TYR A 537 16.75 -0.48 4.93
CA TYR A 537 16.12 0.49 5.82
C TYR A 537 17.08 0.75 6.97
N TYR A 538 17.33 2.01 7.25
CA TYR A 538 18.26 2.49 8.24
C TYR A 538 17.52 3.27 9.30
N GLU A 539 17.89 3.06 10.56
CA GLU A 539 17.34 3.82 11.68
C GLU A 539 18.43 4.11 12.70
N VAL A 540 18.50 5.37 13.12
CA VAL A 540 19.34 5.82 14.24
C VAL A 540 18.44 6.46 15.29
N ARG A 541 18.55 5.95 16.52
CA ARG A 541 17.95 6.57 17.69
C ARG A 541 18.93 7.57 18.30
N VAL A 542 18.44 8.77 18.54
CA VAL A 542 19.18 9.89 19.10
C VAL A 542 18.47 10.35 20.37
N GLU A 543 19.16 10.24 21.50
CA GLU A 543 18.72 10.93 22.72
C GLU A 543 18.87 12.44 22.53
N VAL A 544 17.83 13.17 22.87
CA VAL A 544 17.80 14.64 22.82
C VAL A 544 18.09 15.14 24.23
N GLY A 545 19.20 15.84 24.42
CA GLY A 545 19.52 16.46 25.71
C GLY A 545 18.46 17.48 26.13
N GLY A 546 18.26 17.66 27.44
CA GLY A 546 17.19 18.54 27.97
C GLY A 546 17.19 19.96 27.39
N ASP A 547 18.37 20.56 27.27
CA ASP A 547 18.58 21.89 26.67
C ASP A 547 19.14 21.84 25.24
N GLU A 548 19.27 20.64 24.64
CA GLU A 548 19.79 20.49 23.28
C GLU A 548 18.79 21.05 22.26
N PRO A 549 19.19 21.97 21.38
CA PRO A 549 18.35 22.38 20.26
C PRO A 549 18.03 21.17 19.38
N LEU A 550 16.75 20.92 19.08
CA LEU A 550 16.35 19.77 18.25
C LEU A 550 17.02 19.79 16.87
N ALA A 551 17.32 20.96 16.31
CA ALA A 551 18.08 21.07 15.08
C ALA A 551 19.48 20.44 15.18
N ALA A 552 20.16 20.57 16.33
CA ALA A 552 21.46 19.94 16.57
C ALA A 552 21.33 18.42 16.71
N ALA A 553 20.32 17.94 17.45
CA ALA A 553 20.04 16.50 17.57
C ALA A 553 19.71 15.88 16.19
N ARG A 554 18.92 16.58 15.36
CA ARG A 554 18.61 16.18 13.98
C ARG A 554 19.85 16.12 13.10
N ALA A 555 20.71 17.13 13.16
CA ALA A 555 21.96 17.16 12.40
C ALA A 555 22.87 15.99 12.80
N ARG A 556 23.04 15.74 14.09
CA ARG A 556 23.80 14.60 14.62
C ARG A 556 23.23 13.27 14.14
N GLY A 557 21.92 13.07 14.27
CA GLY A 557 21.25 11.86 13.79
C GLY A 557 21.39 11.64 12.29
N ALA A 558 21.31 12.69 11.48
CA ALA A 558 21.53 12.61 10.04
C ALA A 558 22.97 12.23 9.70
N THR A 559 23.97 12.78 10.40
CA THR A 559 25.37 12.39 10.22
C THR A 559 25.60 10.93 10.60
N GLU A 560 25.05 10.47 11.72
CA GLU A 560 25.18 9.08 12.15
C GLU A 560 24.48 8.10 11.19
N LEU A 561 23.30 8.46 10.69
CA LEU A 561 22.56 7.67 9.70
C LEU A 561 23.33 7.56 8.39
N ALA A 562 23.90 8.66 7.90
CA ALA A 562 24.70 8.68 6.68
C ALA A 562 25.93 7.76 6.80
N ALA A 563 26.64 7.82 7.93
CA ALA A 563 27.78 6.95 8.19
C ALA A 563 27.38 5.46 8.26
N LEU A 564 26.26 5.15 8.94
CA LEU A 564 25.71 3.79 9.01
C LEU A 564 25.33 3.26 7.62
N ARG A 565 24.65 4.08 6.82
CA ARG A 565 24.27 3.75 5.44
C ARG A 565 25.51 3.47 4.59
N GLU A 566 26.50 4.35 4.60
CA GLU A 566 27.72 4.20 3.80
C GLU A 566 28.48 2.93 4.16
N ALA A 567 28.64 2.64 5.45
CA ALA A 567 29.29 1.43 5.92
C ALA A 567 28.55 0.15 5.47
N HIS A 568 27.22 0.10 5.63
CA HIS A 568 26.43 -1.03 5.18
C HIS A 568 26.49 -1.21 3.66
N GLN A 569 26.34 -0.12 2.89
CA GLN A 569 26.34 -0.18 1.43
C GLN A 569 27.69 -0.61 0.85
N ALA A 570 28.81 -0.33 1.52
CA ALA A 570 30.11 -0.85 1.14
C ALA A 570 30.15 -2.39 1.23
N ILE A 571 29.69 -2.95 2.35
CA ILE A 571 29.61 -4.40 2.56
C ILE A 571 28.69 -5.06 1.54
N LEU A 572 27.54 -4.44 1.24
CA LEU A 572 26.63 -4.98 0.22
C LEU A 572 27.30 -5.04 -1.16
N ARG A 573 27.99 -3.96 -1.59
CA ARG A 573 28.70 -3.94 -2.87
C ARG A 573 29.74 -5.05 -2.96
N GLU A 574 30.52 -5.27 -1.90
CA GLU A 574 31.49 -6.37 -1.82
C GLU A 574 30.82 -7.75 -1.85
N ALA A 575 29.66 -7.89 -1.21
CA ALA A 575 28.93 -9.16 -1.17
C ALA A 575 28.25 -9.53 -2.50
N MET A 576 27.97 -8.53 -3.35
CA MET A 576 27.32 -8.73 -4.66
C MET A 576 28.29 -8.84 -5.83
N ALA A 577 29.51 -8.31 -5.68
CA ALA A 577 30.63 -8.52 -6.59
C ALA A 577 31.01 -10.01 -6.65
#